data_AF-A0AAU2WMV8-F1
#
_entry.id   AF-A0AAU2WMV8-F1
#
_cell.length_a   1.000
_cell.length_b   1.000
_cell.length_c   1.000
_cell.angle_alpha   90.00
_cell.angle_beta   90.00
_cell.angle_gamma   90.00
#
_symmetry.space_group_name_H-M   'P 1'
#
loop_
_entity.id
_entity.type
_entity.pdbx_description
1 polymer ?
#
loop_
_entity_poly.entity_id
_entity_poly.type
_entity_poly.pdbx_seq_one_letter_code
_entity_poly.pdbx_strand_id
1 'polypeptide(L)'
;MVLRNAVHKDHYADSVALMRVAARLAEPPGVETISLVMGTPANRDVLARSGLLTTPGHDAGPNDLLVAVRGEPDAVDTALALVVDALSGPGEGPGAGPEAGADAGPPVRSLVGAPAGASLALISTPGPYAAAEALKALRLGMHAFVFSDHVPIEQEVLLKREAARRGLLVMGPDCGTAVIGGIPLGFANEVRAGCVGLVGASGTGLQQVSSLLHSMGSGVSHVIGTGSRDVSAEVGGLTMRAGLDALAADPATEVIVLVSKPPAPHVAEQLLRHASALGKPVVACFLGTDGTAPAPAGVTLAPTLLEAAQSAASLAVGGALPPDEELPKLPAPAPPRRLLRALYAGGTFAHEAALLLGPALGDITRTAPPPVPGAAPRLPDRHLVLDLGDDEFTAGRPHPMIDPTVRTEYLRAALADPRSAAVVLDVVIGHGAAPDPAAALAGALTEAPLDAPPVIAFVVGTDDDPQGLTAQQRILRDAGAYVVDSSTTAARVCAELLCTGGDLMPGPAAAPGSASTSTSTSASASASTSASASASRIGETA
;
A
#
# COMPACT_ATOMS: atom_id res chain seq x y z
N MET A 1 21.55 -4.05 -34.87
CA MET A 1 20.28 -4.40 -34.22
C MET A 1 19.15 -4.34 -35.23
N VAL A 2 18.20 -5.26 -35.16
CA VAL A 2 16.95 -5.31 -35.92
C VAL A 2 15.77 -5.22 -34.96
N LEU A 3 14.64 -4.69 -35.42
CA LEU A 3 13.37 -4.63 -34.69
C LEU A 3 12.35 -5.48 -35.45
N ARG A 4 11.66 -6.39 -34.76
CA ARG A 4 10.57 -7.20 -35.33
C ARG A 4 9.32 -7.12 -34.45
N ASN A 5 8.15 -7.05 -35.08
CA ASN A 5 6.88 -7.32 -34.41
C ASN A 5 6.26 -8.61 -34.92
N ALA A 6 5.81 -9.46 -34.00
CA ALA A 6 4.96 -10.59 -34.28
C ALA A 6 3.57 -10.35 -33.67
N VAL A 7 2.52 -10.71 -34.41
CA VAL A 7 1.13 -10.59 -33.97
C VAL A 7 0.52 -11.99 -33.93
N HIS A 8 0.07 -12.41 -32.76
CA HIS A 8 -0.65 -13.66 -32.54
C HIS A 8 -2.13 -13.35 -32.42
N LYS A 9 -2.89 -13.71 -33.45
CA LYS A 9 -4.32 -13.40 -33.56
C LYS A 9 -5.15 -14.16 -32.52
N ASP A 10 -6.10 -13.45 -31.91
CA ASP A 10 -7.03 -13.97 -30.90
C ASP A 10 -6.35 -14.72 -29.74
N HIS A 11 -5.10 -14.38 -29.46
CA HIS A 11 -4.31 -14.95 -28.38
C HIS A 11 -4.24 -13.97 -27.21
N TYR A 12 -5.22 -14.09 -26.31
CA TYR A 12 -5.27 -13.28 -25.10
C TYR A 12 -4.44 -13.89 -23.98
N ALA A 13 -3.60 -13.08 -23.35
CA ALA A 13 -2.90 -13.40 -22.13
C ALA A 13 -2.96 -12.22 -21.17
N ASP A 14 -2.94 -12.52 -19.87
CA ASP A 14 -2.92 -11.51 -18.82
C ASP A 14 -1.63 -10.67 -18.90
N SER A 15 -1.73 -9.36 -18.65
CA SER A 15 -0.58 -8.45 -18.76
C SER A 15 0.57 -8.84 -17.83
N VAL A 16 0.32 -9.38 -16.63
CA VAL A 16 1.40 -9.83 -15.73
C VAL A 16 2.11 -11.05 -16.32
N ALA A 17 1.37 -11.99 -16.91
CA ALA A 17 1.94 -13.15 -17.58
C ALA A 17 2.83 -12.71 -18.75
N LEU A 18 2.34 -11.80 -19.59
CA LEU A 18 3.10 -11.23 -20.70
C LEU A 18 4.37 -10.52 -20.23
N MET A 19 4.29 -9.76 -19.15
CA MET A 19 5.43 -9.01 -18.62
C MET A 19 6.47 -9.90 -17.96
N ARG A 20 6.07 -10.97 -17.28
CA ARG A 20 7.01 -11.99 -16.76
C ARG A 20 7.77 -12.69 -17.88
N VAL A 21 7.07 -13.04 -18.96
CA VAL A 21 7.69 -13.62 -20.15
C VAL A 21 8.65 -12.61 -20.79
N ALA A 22 8.25 -11.34 -20.90
CA ALA A 22 9.13 -10.29 -21.40
C ALA A 22 10.40 -10.13 -20.55
N ALA A 23 10.28 -10.08 -19.22
CA ALA A 23 11.42 -9.94 -18.31
C ALA A 23 12.42 -11.09 -18.44
N ARG A 24 11.94 -12.34 -18.41
CA ARG A 24 12.78 -13.55 -18.58
C ARG A 24 13.50 -13.58 -19.92
N LEU A 25 12.84 -13.12 -20.99
CA LEU A 25 13.38 -13.12 -22.34
C LEU A 25 14.21 -11.87 -22.66
N ALA A 26 14.29 -10.91 -21.74
CA ALA A 26 15.19 -9.75 -21.84
C ALA A 26 16.61 -10.04 -21.31
N GLU A 27 16.80 -11.11 -20.54
CA GLU A 27 18.09 -11.50 -19.95
C GLU A 27 19.15 -12.06 -20.95
N PRO A 28 18.79 -12.78 -22.04
CA PRO A 28 19.79 -13.37 -22.93
C PRO A 28 20.67 -12.33 -23.66
N PRO A 29 21.98 -12.62 -23.89
CA PRO A 29 22.86 -11.74 -24.66
C PRO A 29 22.33 -11.50 -26.08
N GLY A 30 22.32 -10.24 -26.51
CA GLY A 30 21.92 -9.84 -27.87
C GLY A 30 20.47 -9.36 -27.99
N VAL A 31 19.62 -9.51 -26.96
CA VAL A 31 18.31 -8.83 -26.90
C VAL A 31 18.51 -7.46 -26.25
N GLU A 32 18.20 -6.37 -26.97
CA GLU A 32 18.26 -5.01 -26.43
C GLU A 32 16.97 -4.65 -25.70
N THR A 33 15.82 -5.05 -26.26
CA THR A 33 14.50 -4.75 -25.68
C THR A 33 13.48 -5.76 -26.18
N ILE A 34 12.62 -6.25 -25.29
CA ILE A 34 11.45 -7.06 -25.62
C ILE A 34 10.22 -6.53 -24.89
N SER A 35 9.09 -6.47 -25.58
CA SER A 35 7.81 -6.04 -25.03
C SER A 35 6.69 -6.94 -25.55
N LEU A 36 5.90 -7.51 -24.65
CA LEU A 36 4.73 -8.29 -24.96
C LEU A 36 3.51 -7.53 -24.44
N VAL A 37 2.58 -7.19 -25.32
CA VAL A 37 1.39 -6.41 -24.97
C VAL A 37 0.19 -6.90 -25.77
N MET A 38 -1.02 -6.74 -25.23
CA MET A 38 -2.23 -6.86 -26.05
C MET A 38 -2.29 -5.70 -27.06
N GLY A 39 -2.78 -5.94 -28.27
CA GLY A 39 -2.89 -4.98 -29.39
C GLY A 39 -3.92 -3.86 -29.20
N THR A 40 -4.14 -3.42 -27.96
CA THR A 40 -5.02 -2.29 -27.66
C THR A 40 -4.48 -0.98 -28.29
N PRO A 41 -5.33 0.02 -28.56
CA PRO A 41 -4.86 1.33 -29.01
C PRO A 41 -3.79 1.94 -28.10
N ALA A 42 -4.02 1.92 -26.77
CA ALA A 42 -3.08 2.47 -25.79
C ALA A 42 -1.70 1.79 -25.82
N ASN A 43 -1.67 0.46 -25.90
CA ASN A 43 -0.41 -0.28 -25.94
C ASN A 43 0.35 -0.05 -27.25
N ARG A 44 -0.36 0.05 -28.38
CA ARG A 44 0.25 0.43 -29.66
C ARG A 44 0.84 1.83 -29.61
N ASP A 45 0.17 2.79 -28.97
CA ASP A 45 0.70 4.14 -28.79
C ASP A 45 1.95 4.17 -27.90
N VAL A 46 2.02 3.32 -26.85
CA VAL A 46 3.22 3.14 -26.02
C VAL A 46 4.39 2.59 -26.85
N LEU A 47 4.15 1.53 -27.65
CA LEU A 47 5.18 0.96 -28.51
C LEU A 47 5.64 1.94 -29.60
N ALA A 48 4.71 2.70 -30.17
CA ALA A 48 5.02 3.72 -31.18
C ALA A 48 5.93 4.81 -30.61
N ARG A 49 5.59 5.36 -29.43
CA ARG A 49 6.41 6.37 -28.73
C ARG A 49 7.79 5.83 -28.33
N SER A 50 7.89 4.54 -28.07
CA SER A 50 9.15 3.87 -27.72
C SER A 50 9.98 3.43 -28.96
N GLY A 51 9.50 3.72 -30.17
CA GLY A 51 10.13 3.29 -31.42
C GLY A 51 10.17 1.76 -31.60
N LEU A 52 9.27 1.03 -30.95
CA LEU A 52 9.18 -0.44 -30.96
C LEU A 52 8.05 -0.96 -31.86
N LEU A 53 7.25 -0.07 -32.47
CA LEU A 53 6.17 -0.44 -33.37
C LEU A 53 6.62 -0.41 -34.85
N THR A 54 6.30 -1.47 -35.56
CA THR A 54 6.53 -1.68 -37.00
C THR A 54 5.21 -2.01 -37.68
N THR A 55 5.17 -2.01 -39.02
CA THR A 55 3.94 -2.22 -39.82
C THR A 55 3.08 -3.40 -39.36
N PRO A 56 3.61 -4.60 -39.08
CA PRO A 56 2.80 -5.73 -38.58
C PRO A 56 2.03 -5.43 -37.29
N GLY A 57 2.59 -4.61 -36.38
CA GLY A 57 1.97 -4.30 -35.10
C GLY A 57 0.87 -3.23 -35.17
N HIS A 58 0.79 -2.44 -36.26
CA HIS A 58 -0.23 -1.42 -36.42
C HIS A 58 -1.64 -2.01 -36.54
N ASP A 59 -1.78 -3.19 -37.15
CA ASP A 59 -3.06 -3.86 -37.39
C ASP A 59 -3.45 -4.86 -36.29
N ALA A 60 -2.71 -4.89 -35.18
CA ALA A 60 -3.08 -5.67 -34.01
C ALA A 60 -4.35 -5.09 -33.38
N GLY A 61 -5.32 -5.96 -33.13
CA GLY A 61 -6.56 -5.66 -32.41
C GLY A 61 -6.43 -5.92 -30.90
N PRO A 62 -7.41 -5.51 -30.09
CA PRO A 62 -7.37 -5.68 -28.63
C PRO A 62 -7.22 -7.12 -28.13
N ASN A 63 -7.65 -8.11 -28.93
CA ASN A 63 -7.55 -9.54 -28.60
C ASN A 63 -6.27 -10.20 -29.15
N ASP A 64 -5.45 -9.46 -29.88
CA ASP A 64 -4.22 -9.99 -30.46
C ASP A 64 -3.05 -9.73 -29.51
N LEU A 65 -2.20 -10.73 -29.30
CA LEU A 65 -0.92 -10.51 -28.64
C LEU A 65 0.06 -9.91 -29.63
N LEU A 66 0.64 -8.78 -29.28
CA LEU A 66 1.70 -8.08 -29.99
C LEU A 66 3.02 -8.25 -29.24
N VAL A 67 3.99 -8.87 -29.91
CA VAL A 67 5.35 -9.09 -29.42
C VAL A 67 6.30 -8.21 -30.20
N ALA A 68 7.00 -7.31 -29.52
CA ALA A 68 8.00 -6.42 -30.10
C ALA A 68 9.38 -6.74 -29.55
N VAL A 69 10.34 -7.07 -30.42
CA VAL A 69 11.72 -7.43 -30.02
C VAL A 69 12.73 -6.64 -30.84
N ARG A 70 13.66 -5.96 -30.16
CA ARG A 70 14.83 -5.30 -30.73
C ARG A 70 16.10 -5.98 -30.23
N GLY A 71 17.02 -6.31 -31.13
CA GLY A 71 18.28 -6.97 -30.77
C GLY A 71 19.10 -7.42 -31.98
N GLU A 72 20.07 -8.27 -31.75
CA GLU A 72 20.81 -8.96 -32.81
C GLU A 72 19.87 -9.94 -33.54
N PRO A 73 20.02 -10.14 -34.87
CA PRO A 73 19.07 -10.92 -35.66
C PRO A 73 18.76 -12.31 -35.09
N ASP A 74 19.79 -13.06 -34.69
CA ASP A 74 19.65 -14.42 -34.18
C ASP A 74 19.00 -14.44 -32.77
N ALA A 75 19.29 -13.43 -31.94
CA ALA A 75 18.69 -13.27 -30.63
C ALA A 75 17.21 -12.90 -30.73
N VAL A 76 16.83 -12.05 -31.70
CA VAL A 76 15.43 -11.68 -31.97
C VAL A 76 14.61 -12.90 -32.40
N ASP A 77 15.15 -13.73 -33.29
CA ASP A 77 14.44 -14.93 -33.76
C ASP A 77 14.29 -15.98 -32.66
N THR A 78 15.33 -16.15 -31.84
CA THR A 78 15.28 -17.00 -30.66
C THR A 78 14.24 -16.51 -29.65
N ALA A 79 14.21 -15.21 -29.34
CA ALA A 79 13.26 -14.63 -28.40
C ALA A 79 11.81 -14.79 -28.88
N LEU A 80 11.53 -14.56 -30.17
CA LEU A 80 10.19 -14.75 -30.74
C LEU A 80 9.73 -16.21 -30.66
N ALA A 81 10.62 -17.18 -30.89
CA ALA A 81 10.30 -18.60 -30.73
C ALA A 81 9.99 -18.96 -29.26
N LEU A 82 10.81 -18.46 -28.33
CA LEU A 82 10.62 -18.68 -26.89
C LEU A 82 9.33 -18.06 -26.35
N VAL A 83 8.85 -16.95 -26.92
CA VAL A 83 7.53 -16.38 -26.57
C VAL A 83 6.40 -17.36 -26.91
N VAL A 84 6.44 -17.98 -28.09
CA VAL A 84 5.42 -18.95 -28.51
C VAL A 84 5.41 -20.16 -27.57
N ASP A 85 6.59 -20.68 -27.22
CA ASP A 85 6.71 -21.82 -26.30
C ASP A 85 6.24 -21.46 -24.88
N ALA A 86 6.65 -20.28 -24.38
CA ALA A 86 6.28 -19.79 -23.05
C ALA A 86 4.77 -19.60 -22.88
N LEU A 87 4.06 -19.25 -23.95
CA LEU A 87 2.61 -19.02 -23.95
C LEU A 87 1.80 -20.27 -24.29
N SER A 88 2.44 -21.29 -24.87
CA SER A 88 1.80 -22.58 -25.21
C SER A 88 1.90 -23.61 -24.08
N GLY A 89 2.74 -23.39 -23.07
CA GLY A 89 2.83 -24.23 -21.87
C GLY A 89 1.65 -24.00 -20.90
N PRO A 90 1.36 -24.96 -19.99
CA PRO A 90 0.41 -24.73 -18.91
C PRO A 90 0.90 -23.54 -18.08
N GLY A 91 0.11 -22.46 -18.05
CA GLY A 91 0.51 -21.22 -17.40
C GLY A 91 0.82 -21.44 -15.93
N GLU A 92 2.08 -21.26 -15.54
CA GLU A 92 2.49 -21.13 -14.14
C GLU A 92 2.01 -19.75 -13.63
N GLY A 93 0.73 -19.68 -13.25
CA GLY A 93 0.23 -18.62 -12.40
C GLY A 93 0.93 -18.66 -11.03
N PRO A 94 1.07 -17.54 -10.33
CA PRO A 94 1.61 -17.55 -8.97
C PRO A 94 0.58 -18.23 -8.05
N GLY A 95 0.99 -19.31 -7.37
CA GLY A 95 0.18 -19.91 -6.30
C GLY A 95 -0.80 -21.01 -6.70
N ALA A 96 -0.47 -21.87 -7.66
CA ALA A 96 -1.10 -23.20 -7.68
C ALA A 96 -0.57 -23.99 -6.47
N GLY A 97 -1.32 -23.94 -5.36
CA GLY A 97 -1.20 -24.95 -4.29
C GLY A 97 -1.34 -26.36 -4.87
N PRO A 98 -0.92 -27.39 -4.13
CA PRO A 98 -0.87 -28.76 -4.64
C PRO A 98 -2.26 -29.21 -5.12
N GLU A 99 -2.30 -29.60 -6.40
CA GLU A 99 -3.37 -30.35 -7.07
C GLU A 99 -4.78 -29.72 -7.09
N ALA A 100 -4.99 -28.73 -7.99
CA ALA A 100 -6.29 -28.61 -8.64
C ALA A 100 -6.40 -29.75 -9.68
N GLY A 101 -7.19 -30.77 -9.36
CA GLY A 101 -7.34 -31.99 -10.15
C GLY A 101 -7.61 -31.75 -11.64
N ALA A 102 -7.16 -32.71 -12.46
CA ALA A 102 -7.21 -32.74 -13.93
C ALA A 102 -8.62 -32.79 -14.56
N ASP A 103 -9.63 -32.16 -13.94
CA ASP A 103 -11.03 -32.14 -14.40
C ASP A 103 -11.66 -30.73 -14.38
N ALA A 104 -10.84 -29.68 -14.49
CA ALA A 104 -11.37 -28.34 -14.72
C ALA A 104 -11.80 -28.22 -16.18
N GLY A 105 -13.12 -28.18 -16.42
CA GLY A 105 -13.70 -27.83 -17.71
C GLY A 105 -13.17 -26.48 -18.26
N PRO A 106 -13.54 -26.09 -19.49
CA PRO A 106 -13.02 -24.85 -20.08
C PRO A 106 -13.29 -23.65 -19.15
N PRO A 107 -12.33 -22.70 -19.04
CA PRO A 107 -12.46 -21.58 -18.11
C PRO A 107 -13.74 -20.80 -18.40
N VAL A 108 -14.46 -20.44 -17.34
CA VAL A 108 -15.69 -19.66 -17.42
C VAL A 108 -15.36 -18.30 -18.06
N ARG A 109 -15.84 -18.07 -19.29
CA ARG A 109 -15.53 -16.85 -20.05
C ARG A 109 -16.48 -15.68 -19.78
N SER A 110 -17.48 -15.86 -18.91
CA SER A 110 -18.42 -14.80 -18.54
C SER A 110 -19.05 -15.07 -17.18
N LEU A 111 -19.38 -14.01 -16.43
CA LEU A 111 -20.08 -14.12 -15.14
C LEU A 111 -21.42 -14.86 -15.22
N VAL A 112 -22.06 -14.90 -16.39
CA VAL A 112 -23.32 -15.63 -16.59
C VAL A 112 -23.10 -17.15 -16.53
N GLY A 113 -21.90 -17.62 -16.88
CA GLY A 113 -21.52 -19.02 -16.76
C GLY A 113 -20.96 -19.40 -15.38
N ALA A 114 -21.02 -18.49 -14.39
CA ALA A 114 -20.52 -18.77 -13.06
C ALA A 114 -21.28 -19.94 -12.41
N PRO A 115 -20.61 -20.77 -11.60
CA PRO A 115 -21.26 -21.87 -10.88
C PRO A 115 -22.45 -21.40 -10.04
N ALA A 116 -23.46 -22.26 -9.93
CA ALA A 116 -24.58 -22.01 -9.02
C ALA A 116 -24.07 -21.85 -7.58
N GLY A 117 -24.47 -20.77 -6.91
CA GLY A 117 -24.01 -20.43 -5.55
C GLY A 117 -22.79 -19.52 -5.49
N ALA A 118 -22.21 -19.10 -6.62
CA ALA A 118 -21.23 -18.03 -6.63
C ALA A 118 -21.82 -16.75 -6.01
N SER A 119 -21.13 -16.19 -5.01
CA SER A 119 -21.58 -15.03 -4.23
C SER A 119 -20.68 -13.81 -4.40
N LEU A 120 -19.51 -13.96 -5.02
CA LEU A 120 -18.52 -12.90 -5.20
C LEU A 120 -17.90 -13.00 -6.60
N ALA A 121 -17.76 -11.87 -7.29
CA ALA A 121 -17.00 -11.75 -8.52
C ALA A 121 -15.72 -10.92 -8.29
N LEU A 122 -14.56 -11.49 -8.61
CA LEU A 122 -13.29 -10.77 -8.69
C LEU A 122 -13.11 -10.21 -10.10
N ILE A 123 -12.94 -8.89 -10.20
CA ILE A 123 -12.87 -8.15 -11.47
C ILE A 123 -11.52 -7.43 -11.54
N SER A 124 -10.70 -7.86 -12.50
CA SER A 124 -9.37 -7.32 -12.80
C SER A 124 -9.22 -6.97 -14.29
N THR A 125 -10.32 -6.69 -14.97
CA THR A 125 -10.32 -6.21 -16.37
C THR A 125 -9.82 -4.76 -16.45
N PRO A 126 -9.40 -4.25 -17.62
CA PRO A 126 -9.02 -2.85 -17.75
C PRO A 126 -10.16 -1.91 -17.28
N GLY A 127 -9.80 -0.80 -16.63
CA GLY A 127 -10.74 0.17 -16.02
C GLY A 127 -11.98 0.52 -16.84
N PRO A 128 -11.86 0.82 -18.16
CA PRO A 128 -13.01 1.12 -19.01
C PRO A 128 -14.10 0.02 -19.07
N TYR A 129 -13.75 -1.23 -18.77
CA TYR A 129 -14.66 -2.37 -18.79
C TYR A 129 -15.09 -2.84 -17.40
N ALA A 130 -14.32 -2.52 -16.36
CA ALA A 130 -14.53 -3.03 -15.01
C ALA A 130 -15.91 -2.68 -14.44
N ALA A 131 -16.39 -1.46 -14.67
CA ALA A 131 -17.72 -1.06 -14.19
C ALA A 131 -18.87 -1.86 -14.81
N ALA A 132 -18.75 -2.24 -16.09
CA ALA A 132 -19.75 -3.06 -16.76
C ALA A 132 -19.80 -4.48 -16.17
N GLU A 133 -18.64 -5.07 -15.88
CA GLU A 133 -18.55 -6.38 -15.25
C GLU A 133 -19.06 -6.35 -13.79
N ALA A 134 -18.73 -5.31 -13.04
CA ALA A 134 -19.24 -5.13 -11.67
C ALA A 134 -20.76 -5.02 -11.64
N LEU A 135 -21.35 -4.26 -12.57
CA LEU A 135 -22.80 -4.15 -12.67
C LEU A 135 -23.47 -5.47 -13.06
N LYS A 136 -22.84 -6.28 -13.93
CA LYS A 136 -23.31 -7.64 -14.24
C LYS A 136 -23.28 -8.53 -13.00
N ALA A 137 -22.21 -8.49 -12.21
CA ALA A 137 -22.10 -9.25 -10.96
C ALA A 137 -23.24 -8.90 -9.99
N LEU A 138 -23.48 -7.60 -9.75
CA LEU A 138 -24.57 -7.14 -8.89
C LEU A 138 -25.96 -7.56 -9.40
N ARG A 139 -26.17 -7.57 -10.71
CA ARG A 139 -27.44 -8.04 -11.32
C ARG A 139 -27.67 -9.54 -11.14
N LEU A 140 -26.59 -10.31 -11.04
CA LEU A 140 -26.61 -11.74 -10.75
C LEU A 140 -26.66 -12.04 -9.24
N GLY A 141 -26.72 -11.02 -8.38
CA GLY A 141 -26.80 -11.20 -6.93
C GLY A 141 -25.46 -11.45 -6.25
N MET A 142 -24.34 -11.15 -6.93
CA MET A 142 -22.99 -11.32 -6.38
C MET A 142 -22.45 -10.00 -5.83
N HIS A 143 -21.70 -10.08 -4.73
CA HIS A 143 -20.75 -9.03 -4.34
C HIS A 143 -19.69 -8.85 -5.44
N ALA A 144 -19.07 -7.69 -5.49
CA ALA A 144 -17.99 -7.41 -6.44
C ALA A 144 -16.72 -6.98 -5.71
N PHE A 145 -15.60 -7.64 -6.01
CA PHE A 145 -14.25 -7.17 -5.72
C PHE A 145 -13.66 -6.60 -7.01
N VAL A 146 -13.52 -5.28 -7.07
CA VAL A 146 -13.04 -4.55 -8.24
C VAL A 146 -11.59 -4.13 -7.98
N PHE A 147 -10.67 -5.01 -8.37
CA PHE A 147 -9.23 -4.75 -8.32
C PHE A 147 -8.85 -3.66 -9.32
N SER A 148 -9.52 -3.64 -10.47
CA SER A 148 -9.29 -2.69 -11.55
C SER A 148 -9.32 -1.24 -11.06
N ASP A 149 -8.31 -0.48 -11.48
CA ASP A 149 -8.27 0.97 -11.34
C ASP A 149 -8.73 1.68 -12.65
N HIS A 150 -8.64 3.01 -12.71
CA HIS A 150 -9.03 3.88 -13.82
C HIS A 150 -10.51 3.79 -14.19
N VAL A 151 -11.36 3.49 -13.21
CA VAL A 151 -12.81 3.56 -13.33
C VAL A 151 -13.26 4.99 -13.00
N PRO A 152 -14.04 5.66 -13.85
CA PRO A 152 -14.59 6.99 -13.57
C PRO A 152 -15.35 7.04 -12.24
N ILE A 153 -15.20 8.14 -11.50
CA ILE A 153 -15.78 8.28 -10.15
C ILE A 153 -17.31 8.21 -10.17
N GLU A 154 -17.95 8.71 -11.24
CA GLU A 154 -19.40 8.63 -11.42
C GLU A 154 -19.89 7.18 -11.53
N GLN A 155 -19.08 6.32 -12.17
CA GLN A 155 -19.38 4.89 -12.27
C GLN A 155 -19.18 4.18 -10.93
N GLU A 156 -18.13 4.51 -10.18
CA GLU A 156 -17.94 4.01 -8.81
C GLU A 156 -19.15 4.34 -7.93
N VAL A 157 -19.58 5.61 -7.92
CA VAL A 157 -20.75 6.06 -7.15
C VAL A 157 -22.02 5.30 -7.57
N LEU A 158 -22.23 5.10 -8.87
CA LEU A 158 -23.36 4.33 -9.38
C LEU A 158 -23.33 2.89 -8.85
N LEU A 159 -22.18 2.22 -8.97
CA LEU A 159 -22.01 0.83 -8.55
C LEU A 159 -22.26 0.66 -7.06
N LYS A 160 -21.65 1.51 -6.21
CA LYS A 160 -21.80 1.44 -4.76
C LYS A 160 -23.24 1.73 -4.31
N ARG A 161 -23.93 2.65 -4.98
CA ARG A 161 -25.37 2.90 -4.73
C ARG A 161 -26.25 1.72 -5.17
N GLU A 162 -25.95 1.09 -6.31
CA GLU A 162 -26.65 -0.12 -6.74
C GLU A 162 -26.45 -1.27 -5.75
N ALA A 163 -25.21 -1.47 -5.30
CA ALA A 163 -24.87 -2.48 -4.31
C ALA A 163 -25.62 -2.27 -3.00
N ALA A 164 -25.62 -1.04 -2.48
CA ALA A 164 -26.38 -0.67 -1.28
C ALA A 164 -27.88 -0.97 -1.43
N ARG A 165 -28.49 -0.67 -2.59
CA ARG A 165 -29.91 -1.01 -2.85
C ARG A 165 -30.20 -2.50 -2.86
N ARG A 166 -29.19 -3.33 -3.14
CA ARG A 166 -29.30 -4.79 -3.22
C ARG A 166 -28.88 -5.51 -1.94
N GLY A 167 -28.34 -4.79 -0.95
CA GLY A 167 -27.69 -5.41 0.21
C GLY A 167 -26.40 -6.15 -0.16
N LEU A 168 -25.69 -5.67 -1.20
CA LEU A 168 -24.43 -6.22 -1.68
C LEU A 168 -23.27 -5.24 -1.42
N LEU A 169 -22.04 -5.73 -1.59
CA LEU A 169 -20.81 -4.96 -1.45
C LEU A 169 -20.15 -4.79 -2.81
N VAL A 170 -19.62 -3.59 -3.05
CA VAL A 170 -18.66 -3.32 -4.14
C VAL A 170 -17.37 -2.84 -3.47
N MET A 171 -16.43 -3.77 -3.32
CA MET A 171 -15.09 -3.52 -2.80
C MET A 171 -14.23 -2.98 -3.94
N GLY A 172 -14.06 -1.67 -4.03
CA GLY A 172 -13.38 -1.00 -5.14
C GLY A 172 -14.30 -0.04 -5.90
N PRO A 173 -13.90 0.51 -7.06
CA PRO A 173 -12.67 0.26 -7.81
C PRO A 173 -11.39 0.58 -7.05
N ASP A 174 -10.25 0.14 -7.58
CA ASP A 174 -8.93 0.27 -6.93
C ASP A 174 -8.93 -0.33 -5.52
N CYS A 175 -9.46 -1.55 -5.40
CA CYS A 175 -9.39 -2.33 -4.17
C CYS A 175 -8.31 -3.40 -4.29
N GLY A 176 -7.14 -3.10 -3.75
CA GLY A 176 -5.99 -4.00 -3.80
C GLY A 176 -6.07 -5.21 -2.86
N THR A 177 -6.77 -5.11 -1.73
CA THR A 177 -6.67 -6.09 -0.63
C THR A 177 -8.02 -6.40 -0.01
N ALA A 178 -8.34 -7.69 0.13
CA ALA A 178 -9.37 -8.17 1.06
C ALA A 178 -9.08 -9.63 1.50
N VAL A 179 -9.66 -10.01 2.65
CA VAL A 179 -9.69 -11.39 3.15
C VAL A 179 -11.11 -11.66 3.65
N ILE A 180 -11.88 -12.47 2.93
CA ILE A 180 -13.29 -12.72 3.24
C ILE A 180 -13.48 -14.18 3.63
N GLY A 181 -13.76 -14.44 4.91
CA GLY A 181 -13.94 -15.82 5.40
C GLY A 181 -12.67 -16.65 5.27
N GLY A 182 -11.50 -16.02 5.49
CA GLY A 182 -10.19 -16.63 5.29
C GLY A 182 -9.74 -16.73 3.83
N ILE A 183 -10.53 -16.27 2.85
CA ILE A 183 -10.15 -16.32 1.44
C ILE A 183 -9.44 -15.01 1.05
N PRO A 184 -8.16 -15.06 0.66
CA PRO A 184 -7.42 -13.88 0.20
C PRO A 184 -7.88 -13.42 -1.20
N LEU A 185 -8.01 -12.11 -1.39
CA LEU A 185 -8.42 -11.47 -2.64
C LEU A 185 -7.46 -10.31 -2.97
N GLY A 186 -6.89 -10.34 -4.17
CA GLY A 186 -5.87 -9.36 -4.59
C GLY A 186 -4.53 -9.57 -3.88
N PHE A 187 -3.93 -8.48 -3.43
CA PHE A 187 -2.74 -8.48 -2.57
C PHE A 187 -3.17 -8.67 -1.11
N ALA A 188 -2.97 -9.85 -0.56
CA ALA A 188 -3.42 -10.18 0.79
C ALA A 188 -2.43 -11.10 1.49
N ASN A 189 -2.40 -11.06 2.82
CA ASN A 189 -1.51 -11.86 3.64
C ASN A 189 -2.26 -13.05 4.24
N GLU A 190 -1.56 -14.16 4.44
CA GLU A 190 -2.03 -15.29 5.25
C GLU A 190 -2.06 -14.86 6.72
N VAL A 191 -3.25 -14.65 7.26
CA VAL A 191 -3.44 -14.11 8.60
C VAL A 191 -4.26 -15.07 9.44
N ARG A 192 -3.91 -15.15 10.74
CA ARG A 192 -4.64 -16.01 11.67
C ARG A 192 -6.10 -15.61 11.71
N ALA A 193 -6.98 -16.60 11.78
CA ALA A 193 -8.37 -16.37 12.12
C ALA A 193 -8.47 -15.83 13.55
N GLY A 194 -9.34 -14.84 13.77
CA GLY A 194 -9.59 -14.26 15.09
C GLY A 194 -10.82 -13.36 15.09
N CYS A 195 -11.00 -12.59 16.15
CA CYS A 195 -12.22 -11.81 16.38
C CYS A 195 -12.15 -10.35 15.91
N VAL A 196 -11.08 -9.93 15.24
CA VAL A 196 -10.93 -8.56 14.76
C VAL A 196 -11.41 -8.42 13.31
N GLY A 197 -12.44 -7.61 13.07
CA GLY A 197 -12.91 -7.28 11.73
C GLY A 197 -12.28 -5.98 11.23
N LEU A 198 -11.72 -5.97 10.03
CA LEU A 198 -11.12 -4.78 9.43
C LEU A 198 -11.95 -4.30 8.23
N VAL A 199 -12.12 -2.99 8.10
CA VAL A 199 -12.69 -2.35 6.91
C VAL A 199 -11.88 -1.12 6.54
N GLY A 200 -11.49 -0.95 5.28
CA GLY A 200 -10.56 0.12 4.94
C GLY A 200 -10.50 0.55 3.48
N ALA A 201 -10.29 1.85 3.29
CA ALA A 201 -9.97 2.47 2.00
C ALA A 201 -8.45 2.59 1.82
N SER A 202 -7.73 1.50 2.14
CA SER A 202 -6.27 1.48 2.22
C SER A 202 -5.75 0.04 2.14
N GLY A 203 -5.30 -0.39 0.94
CA GLY A 203 -4.81 -1.76 0.73
C GLY A 203 -3.66 -2.13 1.65
N THR A 204 -2.50 -1.49 1.48
CA THR A 204 -1.33 -1.80 2.32
C THR A 204 -1.49 -1.40 3.79
N GLY A 205 -2.39 -0.45 4.11
CA GLY A 205 -2.76 -0.17 5.50
C GLY A 205 -3.51 -1.32 6.15
N LEU A 206 -4.47 -1.93 5.44
CA LEU A 206 -5.16 -3.13 5.90
C LEU A 206 -4.18 -4.29 6.09
N GLN A 207 -3.24 -4.49 5.14
CA GLN A 207 -2.19 -5.50 5.24
C GLN A 207 -1.29 -5.30 6.46
N GLN A 208 -0.85 -4.07 6.74
CA GLN A 208 -0.01 -3.79 7.90
C GLN A 208 -0.75 -4.04 9.21
N VAL A 209 -1.99 -3.55 9.34
CA VAL A 209 -2.76 -3.75 10.58
C VAL A 209 -3.05 -5.23 10.80
N SER A 210 -3.47 -5.98 9.77
CA SER A 210 -3.72 -7.41 9.91
C SER A 210 -2.45 -8.22 10.20
N SER A 211 -1.31 -7.87 9.59
CA SER A 211 -0.02 -8.51 9.85
C SER A 211 0.51 -8.22 11.26
N LEU A 212 0.32 -7.00 11.76
CA LEU A 212 0.68 -6.65 13.15
C LEU A 212 -0.25 -7.33 14.16
N LEU A 213 -1.55 -7.42 13.88
CA LEU A 213 -2.47 -8.21 14.72
C LEU A 213 -2.01 -9.67 14.80
N HIS A 214 -1.62 -10.25 13.66
CA HIS A 214 -1.03 -11.58 13.59
C HIS A 214 0.25 -11.64 14.46
N SER A 215 1.22 -10.75 14.28
CA SER A 215 2.47 -10.81 15.08
C SER A 215 2.25 -10.65 16.58
N MET A 216 1.21 -9.90 16.99
CA MET A 216 0.81 -9.69 18.38
C MET A 216 0.00 -10.85 18.99
N GLY A 217 -0.19 -11.96 18.25
CA GLY A 217 -0.93 -13.13 18.77
C GLY A 217 -2.44 -13.06 18.55
N SER A 218 -2.96 -12.00 17.94
CA SER A 218 -4.35 -11.86 17.55
C SER A 218 -4.59 -12.38 16.13
N GLY A 219 -5.82 -12.28 15.65
CA GLY A 219 -6.25 -12.70 14.31
C GLY A 219 -7.46 -11.91 13.84
N VAL A 220 -7.82 -12.11 12.57
CA VAL A 220 -8.89 -11.37 11.92
C VAL A 220 -10.06 -12.27 11.54
N SER A 221 -11.28 -11.74 11.61
CA SER A 221 -12.48 -12.42 11.09
C SER A 221 -12.59 -12.19 9.58
N HIS A 222 -12.49 -10.91 9.19
CA HIS A 222 -12.56 -10.45 7.82
C HIS A 222 -11.70 -9.19 7.64
N VAL A 223 -11.20 -8.99 6.42
CA VAL A 223 -10.54 -7.76 5.96
C VAL A 223 -11.29 -7.28 4.73
N ILE A 224 -12.05 -6.20 4.84
CA ILE A 224 -12.90 -5.67 3.77
C ILE A 224 -12.25 -4.40 3.20
N GLY A 225 -11.63 -4.54 2.02
CA GLY A 225 -11.19 -3.39 1.24
C GLY A 225 -12.36 -2.66 0.59
N THR A 226 -12.35 -1.33 0.58
CA THR A 226 -13.49 -0.54 0.07
C THR A 226 -13.21 0.19 -1.24
N GLY A 227 -11.94 0.23 -1.67
CA GLY A 227 -11.45 1.09 -2.75
C GLY A 227 -10.90 2.42 -2.23
N SER A 228 -9.80 2.90 -2.80
CA SER A 228 -9.04 4.05 -2.29
C SER A 228 -9.86 5.35 -2.17
N ARG A 229 -10.85 5.53 -3.05
CA ARG A 229 -11.71 6.73 -3.11
C ARG A 229 -12.99 6.61 -2.29
N ASP A 230 -13.26 5.46 -1.64
CA ASP A 230 -14.54 5.25 -0.94
C ASP A 230 -14.84 6.34 0.08
N VAL A 231 -13.81 6.84 0.77
CA VAL A 231 -13.92 7.86 1.83
C VAL A 231 -13.82 9.30 1.31
N SER A 232 -13.85 9.51 -0.01
CA SER A 232 -13.94 10.84 -0.62
C SER A 232 -15.31 11.47 -0.42
N ALA A 233 -15.42 12.78 -0.67
CA ALA A 233 -16.69 13.50 -0.56
C ALA A 233 -17.71 13.03 -1.60
N GLU A 234 -17.25 12.69 -2.81
CA GLU A 234 -18.07 12.26 -3.94
C GLU A 234 -18.66 10.86 -3.72
N VAL A 235 -17.88 9.93 -3.15
CA VAL A 235 -18.32 8.56 -2.90
C VAL A 235 -19.09 8.46 -1.58
N GLY A 236 -18.61 9.09 -0.51
CA GLY A 236 -19.35 9.23 0.75
C GLY A 236 -19.32 8.01 1.67
N GLY A 237 -18.27 7.20 1.62
CA GLY A 237 -18.02 6.07 2.51
C GLY A 237 -19.05 4.95 2.39
N LEU A 238 -19.65 4.76 1.20
CA LEU A 238 -20.77 3.83 1.01
C LEU A 238 -20.39 2.39 1.33
N THR A 239 -19.22 1.94 0.86
CA THR A 239 -18.78 0.55 1.09
C THR A 239 -18.23 0.40 2.48
N MET A 240 -17.51 1.39 3.01
CA MET A 240 -17.04 1.39 4.38
C MET A 240 -18.19 1.27 5.37
N ARG A 241 -19.29 2.02 5.18
CA ARG A 241 -20.48 1.90 6.01
C ARG A 241 -21.12 0.50 5.90
N ALA A 242 -21.27 -0.03 4.69
CA ALA A 242 -21.83 -1.36 4.50
C ALA A 242 -20.93 -2.47 5.08
N GLY A 243 -19.61 -2.30 5.01
CA GLY A 243 -18.63 -3.20 5.64
C GLY A 243 -18.69 -3.15 7.16
N LEU A 244 -18.85 -1.96 7.74
CA LEU A 244 -19.11 -1.80 9.18
C LEU A 244 -20.38 -2.55 9.61
N ASP A 245 -21.46 -2.41 8.86
CA ASP A 245 -22.72 -3.11 9.15
C ASP A 245 -22.54 -4.64 9.07
N ALA A 246 -21.81 -5.12 8.06
CA ALA A 246 -21.53 -6.55 7.90
C ALA A 246 -20.69 -7.10 9.06
N LEU A 247 -19.62 -6.39 9.46
CA LEU A 247 -18.77 -6.77 10.60
C LEU A 247 -19.52 -6.68 11.94
N ALA A 248 -20.42 -5.71 12.10
CA ALA A 248 -21.26 -5.60 13.28
C ALA A 248 -22.27 -6.76 13.39
N ALA A 249 -22.79 -7.22 12.25
CA ALA A 249 -23.72 -8.36 12.20
C ALA A 249 -23.02 -9.73 12.36
N ASP A 250 -21.73 -9.83 12.04
CA ASP A 250 -20.96 -11.07 12.19
C ASP A 250 -20.69 -11.41 13.67
N PRO A 251 -21.20 -12.53 14.21
CA PRO A 251 -20.97 -12.92 15.59
C PRO A 251 -19.51 -13.29 15.90
N ALA A 252 -18.69 -13.63 14.90
CA ALA A 252 -17.27 -13.91 15.11
C ALA A 252 -16.42 -12.64 15.28
N THR A 253 -16.92 -11.50 14.80
CA THR A 253 -16.26 -10.21 14.98
C THR A 253 -16.63 -9.60 16.33
N GLU A 254 -15.65 -9.34 17.19
CA GLU A 254 -15.85 -8.69 18.50
C GLU A 254 -15.30 -7.27 18.52
N VAL A 255 -14.22 -7.00 17.78
CA VAL A 255 -13.57 -5.68 17.65
C VAL A 255 -13.51 -5.28 16.19
N ILE A 256 -13.77 -4.01 15.86
CA ILE A 256 -13.74 -3.51 14.48
C ILE A 256 -12.64 -2.47 14.31
N VAL A 257 -11.89 -2.52 13.21
CA VAL A 257 -10.88 -1.50 12.87
C VAL A 257 -11.22 -0.83 11.53
N LEU A 258 -11.28 0.50 11.53
CA LEU A 258 -11.34 1.30 10.30
C LEU A 258 -9.94 1.74 9.91
N VAL A 259 -9.57 1.60 8.64
CA VAL A 259 -8.26 2.04 8.14
C VAL A 259 -8.41 2.87 6.87
N SER A 260 -7.95 4.12 6.87
CA SER A 260 -7.84 4.92 5.65
C SER A 260 -6.81 6.04 5.76
N LYS A 261 -6.38 6.56 4.61
CA LYS A 261 -5.90 7.95 4.53
C LYS A 261 -7.01 8.91 5.04
N PRO A 262 -6.72 10.17 5.39
CA PRO A 262 -7.74 11.12 5.87
C PRO A 262 -9.00 11.15 4.99
N PRO A 263 -10.18 10.78 5.50
CA PRO A 263 -11.44 10.94 4.78
C PRO A 263 -11.77 12.41 4.54
N ALA A 264 -12.73 12.67 3.65
CA ALA A 264 -13.40 13.97 3.64
C ALA A 264 -14.01 14.25 5.04
N PRO A 265 -13.90 15.47 5.61
CA PRO A 265 -14.27 15.72 7.01
C PRO A 265 -15.70 15.29 7.37
N HIS A 266 -16.66 15.58 6.49
CA HIS A 266 -18.05 15.17 6.70
C HIS A 266 -18.24 13.64 6.66
N VAL A 267 -17.47 12.94 5.83
CA VAL A 267 -17.50 11.48 5.72
C VAL A 267 -16.89 10.85 6.98
N ALA A 268 -15.78 11.38 7.48
CA ALA A 268 -15.20 10.95 8.76
C ALA A 268 -16.23 11.08 9.90
N GLU A 269 -16.89 12.24 10.01
CA GLU A 269 -17.89 12.49 11.04
C GLU A 269 -19.08 11.51 10.95
N GLN A 270 -19.56 11.22 9.74
CA GLN A 270 -20.62 10.24 9.51
C GLN A 270 -20.19 8.82 9.88
N LEU A 271 -18.99 8.39 9.48
CA LEU A 271 -18.47 7.06 9.75
C LEU A 271 -18.22 6.84 11.25
N LEU A 272 -17.65 7.82 11.96
CA LEU A 272 -17.42 7.73 13.40
C LEU A 272 -18.73 7.69 14.19
N ARG A 273 -19.73 8.49 13.79
CA ARG A 273 -21.07 8.41 14.38
C ARG A 273 -21.72 7.06 14.11
N HIS A 274 -21.63 6.55 12.89
CA HIS A 274 -22.14 5.22 12.54
C HIS A 274 -21.48 4.12 13.35
N ALA A 275 -20.15 4.15 13.45
CA ALA A 275 -19.35 3.23 14.26
C ALA A 275 -19.80 3.19 15.73
N SER A 276 -20.07 4.34 16.33
CA SER A 276 -20.55 4.42 17.73
C SER A 276 -21.91 3.76 17.97
N ALA A 277 -22.72 3.58 16.92
CA ALA A 277 -24.04 2.97 17.01
C ALA A 277 -24.03 1.43 16.83
N LEU A 278 -22.88 0.82 16.51
CA LEU A 278 -22.78 -0.61 16.19
C LEU A 278 -22.78 -1.52 17.42
N GLY A 279 -22.50 -0.98 18.61
CA GLY A 279 -22.47 -1.75 19.86
C GLY A 279 -21.24 -2.64 20.05
N LYS A 280 -20.26 -2.58 19.15
CA LYS A 280 -18.94 -3.23 19.29
C LYS A 280 -17.84 -2.19 19.46
N PRO A 281 -16.75 -2.48 20.20
CA PRO A 281 -15.58 -1.61 20.24
C PRO A 281 -15.00 -1.36 18.84
N VAL A 282 -14.71 -0.11 18.54
CA VAL A 282 -14.17 0.32 17.25
C VAL A 282 -12.85 1.06 17.45
N VAL A 283 -11.84 0.71 16.66
CA VAL A 283 -10.60 1.49 16.52
C VAL A 283 -10.62 2.17 15.14
N ALA A 284 -10.56 3.49 15.10
CA ALA A 284 -10.57 4.25 13.86
C ALA A 284 -9.18 4.83 13.57
N CYS A 285 -8.53 4.27 12.55
CA CYS A 285 -7.28 4.76 12.00
C CYS A 285 -7.53 5.58 10.74
N PHE A 286 -7.79 6.87 10.93
CA PHE A 286 -7.68 7.86 9.87
C PHE A 286 -6.30 8.48 10.00
N LEU A 287 -5.38 8.13 9.10
CA LEU A 287 -3.96 8.45 9.26
C LEU A 287 -3.72 9.93 9.57
N GLY A 288 -2.95 10.20 10.63
CA GLY A 288 -2.65 11.57 11.06
C GLY A 288 -3.79 12.26 11.81
N THR A 289 -4.86 11.54 12.19
CA THR A 289 -5.84 12.05 13.15
C THR A 289 -5.17 12.31 14.50
N ASP A 290 -5.65 13.32 15.22
CA ASP A 290 -5.20 13.57 16.58
C ASP A 290 -5.81 12.52 17.52
N GLY A 291 -4.98 11.62 18.04
CA GLY A 291 -5.40 10.56 18.95
C GLY A 291 -5.92 11.06 20.29
N THR A 292 -5.67 12.34 20.62
CA THR A 292 -6.19 12.98 21.83
C THR A 292 -7.52 13.70 21.60
N ALA A 293 -7.98 13.78 20.35
CA ALA A 293 -9.24 14.41 20.01
C ALA A 293 -10.42 13.63 20.62
N PRO A 294 -11.51 14.31 21.01
CA PRO A 294 -12.72 13.65 21.48
C PRO A 294 -13.28 12.70 20.40
N ALA A 295 -13.51 11.45 20.79
CA ALA A 295 -14.12 10.43 19.95
C ALA A 295 -15.53 10.08 20.45
N PRO A 296 -16.46 9.65 19.57
CA PRO A 296 -17.74 9.09 20.00
C PRO A 296 -17.55 7.89 20.95
N ALA A 297 -18.54 7.63 21.80
CA ALA A 297 -18.51 6.50 22.71
C ALA A 297 -18.30 5.17 21.95
N GLY A 298 -17.43 4.30 22.48
CA GLY A 298 -17.07 3.03 21.85
C GLY A 298 -16.06 3.13 20.70
N VAL A 299 -15.60 4.35 20.36
CA VAL A 299 -14.59 4.57 19.31
C VAL A 299 -13.28 5.05 19.91
N THR A 300 -12.18 4.38 19.56
CA THR A 300 -10.80 4.78 19.88
C THR A 300 -10.14 5.32 18.62
N LEU A 301 -9.57 6.53 18.66
CA LEU A 301 -8.82 7.09 17.53
C LEU A 301 -7.37 6.60 17.57
N ALA A 302 -6.86 6.13 16.43
CA ALA A 302 -5.49 5.67 16.27
C ALA A 302 -4.78 6.48 15.17
N PRO A 303 -3.85 7.39 15.54
CA PRO A 303 -3.07 8.20 14.60
C PRO A 303 -2.26 7.42 13.57
N THR A 304 -1.78 6.22 13.94
CA THR A 304 -0.87 5.40 13.14
C THR A 304 -1.38 3.98 12.94
N LEU A 305 -0.86 3.28 11.92
CA LEU A 305 -1.19 1.88 11.66
C LEU A 305 -0.77 0.98 12.83
N LEU A 306 0.40 1.26 13.43
CA LEU A 306 0.88 0.52 14.60
C LEU A 306 -0.05 0.70 15.81
N GLU A 307 -0.43 1.93 16.14
CA GLU A 307 -1.34 2.21 17.27
C GLU A 307 -2.72 1.61 17.04
N ALA A 308 -3.18 1.54 15.78
CA ALA A 308 -4.44 0.90 15.43
C ALA A 308 -4.41 -0.61 15.73
N ALA A 309 -3.34 -1.29 15.29
CA ALA A 309 -3.14 -2.71 15.56
C ALA A 309 -2.99 -2.98 17.06
N GLN A 310 -2.22 -2.17 17.78
CA GLN A 310 -2.02 -2.30 19.22
C GLN A 310 -3.32 -2.11 20.01
N SER A 311 -4.10 -1.08 19.67
CA SER A 311 -5.38 -0.82 20.31
C SER A 311 -6.36 -1.97 20.08
N ALA A 312 -6.43 -2.47 18.84
CA ALA A 312 -7.31 -3.57 18.48
C ALA A 312 -6.88 -4.90 19.12
N ALA A 313 -5.58 -5.22 19.14
CA ALA A 313 -5.06 -6.42 19.80
C ALA A 313 -5.28 -6.37 21.33
N SER A 314 -5.09 -5.20 21.96
CA SER A 314 -5.38 -5.03 23.39
C SER A 314 -6.84 -5.30 23.72
N LEU A 315 -7.77 -4.83 22.88
CA LEU A 315 -9.21 -5.09 23.02
C LEU A 315 -9.57 -6.56 22.77
N ALA A 316 -8.92 -7.22 21.82
CA ALA A 316 -9.21 -8.61 21.43
C ALA A 316 -8.62 -9.64 22.42
N VAL A 317 -7.40 -9.42 22.91
CA VAL A 317 -6.70 -10.37 23.79
C VAL A 317 -7.03 -10.13 25.28
N GLY A 318 -7.56 -8.95 25.62
CA GLY A 318 -7.99 -8.62 26.99
C GLY A 318 -6.84 -8.40 27.97
N GLY A 319 -5.66 -7.98 27.49
CA GLY A 319 -4.45 -7.80 28.29
C GLY A 319 -3.51 -6.74 27.73
N ALA A 320 -2.50 -6.37 28.52
CA ALA A 320 -1.46 -5.46 28.08
C ALA A 320 -0.56 -6.15 27.04
N LEU A 321 -0.36 -5.47 25.91
CA LEU A 321 0.63 -5.88 24.93
C LEU A 321 2.04 -5.72 25.49
N PRO A 322 3.02 -6.50 24.99
CA PRO A 322 4.42 -6.22 25.28
C PRO A 322 4.77 -4.77 24.89
N PRO A 323 5.65 -4.11 25.66
CA PRO A 323 6.07 -2.76 25.34
C PRO A 323 6.78 -2.71 23.97
N ASP A 324 6.69 -1.57 23.30
CA ASP A 324 7.46 -1.29 22.08
C ASP A 324 8.95 -1.59 22.31
N GLU A 325 9.60 -2.25 21.35
CA GLU A 325 11.05 -2.43 21.38
C GLU A 325 11.78 -1.07 21.26
N GLU A 326 12.97 -0.98 21.87
CA GLU A 326 13.81 0.21 21.74
C GLU A 326 14.20 0.41 20.27
N LEU A 327 14.08 1.64 19.77
CA LEU A 327 14.41 1.97 18.39
C LEU A 327 15.89 1.66 18.10
N PRO A 328 16.22 1.07 16.95
CA PRO A 328 17.61 0.82 16.58
C PRO A 328 18.36 2.15 16.42
N LYS A 329 19.54 2.24 17.03
CA LYS A 329 20.43 3.40 16.92
C LYS A 329 21.27 3.29 15.66
N LEU A 330 20.99 4.17 14.69
CA LEU A 330 21.71 4.23 13.42
C LEU A 330 22.89 5.21 13.50
N PRO A 331 23.97 5.00 12.71
CA PRO A 331 25.09 5.93 12.67
C PRO A 331 24.64 7.28 12.11
N ALA A 332 25.00 8.36 12.80
CA ALA A 332 24.64 9.72 12.38
C ALA A 332 25.17 10.03 10.97
N PRO A 333 24.38 10.70 10.11
CA PRO A 333 24.79 11.02 8.76
C PRO A 333 25.97 12.00 8.77
N ALA A 334 27.07 11.65 8.10
CA ALA A 334 28.21 12.54 7.93
C ALA A 334 27.91 13.62 6.86
N PRO A 335 28.32 14.90 7.07
CA PRO A 335 28.18 15.92 6.03
C PRO A 335 28.80 15.48 4.70
N PRO A 336 28.18 15.77 3.53
CA PRO A 336 27.04 16.66 3.31
C PRO A 336 25.66 15.98 3.37
N ARG A 337 25.56 14.76 3.91
CA ARG A 337 24.33 13.97 3.96
C ARG A 337 23.29 14.62 4.84
N ARG A 338 22.14 14.92 4.25
CA ARG A 338 21.04 15.63 4.94
C ARG A 338 19.66 15.20 4.48
N LEU A 339 19.54 14.48 3.35
CA LEU A 339 18.26 14.26 2.69
C LEU A 339 17.72 12.85 2.92
N LEU A 340 16.42 12.77 3.14
CA LEU A 340 15.68 11.51 3.20
C LEU A 340 15.34 11.03 1.78
N ARG A 341 15.42 9.71 1.57
CA ARG A 341 14.97 9.00 0.37
C ARG A 341 14.05 7.84 0.76
N ALA A 342 12.78 8.12 1.00
CA ALA A 342 11.81 7.07 1.31
C ALA A 342 11.12 6.61 0.02
N LEU A 343 11.29 5.33 -0.34
CA LEU A 343 10.91 4.74 -1.62
C LEU A 343 9.93 3.58 -1.39
N TYR A 344 8.65 3.93 -1.34
CA TYR A 344 7.59 3.00 -0.97
C TYR A 344 6.95 2.33 -2.18
N ALA A 345 6.63 1.04 -2.07
CA ALA A 345 5.69 0.36 -2.96
C ALA A 345 4.24 0.54 -2.49
N GLY A 346 4.01 0.67 -1.18
CA GLY A 346 2.70 0.92 -0.60
C GLY A 346 2.40 2.39 -0.35
N GLY A 347 1.42 2.95 -1.07
CA GLY A 347 1.04 4.36 -0.95
C GLY A 347 0.54 4.82 0.41
N THR A 348 -0.02 3.91 1.21
CA THR A 348 -0.40 4.21 2.60
C THR A 348 0.81 4.44 3.48
N PHE A 349 1.89 3.68 3.29
CA PHE A 349 3.15 3.87 4.01
C PHE A 349 3.83 5.17 3.62
N ALA A 350 3.83 5.50 2.32
CA ALA A 350 4.29 6.79 1.85
C ALA A 350 3.49 7.95 2.48
N HIS A 351 2.18 7.78 2.67
CA HIS A 351 1.35 8.79 3.31
C HIS A 351 1.65 8.93 4.81
N GLU A 352 1.66 7.82 5.54
CA GLU A 352 1.97 7.80 6.98
C GLU A 352 3.36 8.38 7.27
N ALA A 353 4.38 8.00 6.49
CA ALA A 353 5.73 8.50 6.66
C ALA A 353 5.81 10.02 6.51
N ALA A 354 5.11 10.61 5.53
CA ALA A 354 5.12 12.06 5.36
C ALA A 354 4.38 12.80 6.47
N LEU A 355 3.30 12.22 7.03
CA LEU A 355 2.62 12.78 8.19
C LEU A 355 3.52 12.79 9.43
N LEU A 356 4.22 11.69 9.68
CA LEU A 356 5.09 11.54 10.85
C LEU A 356 6.37 12.36 10.73
N LEU A 357 6.95 12.47 9.54
CA LEU A 357 8.22 13.15 9.31
C LEU A 357 8.08 14.63 8.98
N GLY A 358 6.94 15.05 8.42
CA GLY A 358 6.68 16.44 8.00
C GLY A 358 6.93 17.48 9.10
N PRO A 359 6.41 17.31 10.33
CA PRO A 359 6.66 18.26 11.43
C PRO A 359 8.14 18.48 11.75
N ALA A 360 8.97 17.47 11.54
CA ALA A 360 10.37 17.48 11.93
C ALA A 360 11.32 17.86 10.77
N LEU A 361 10.99 17.46 9.55
CA LEU A 361 11.83 17.69 8.35
C LEU A 361 11.37 18.88 7.50
N GLY A 362 10.15 19.38 7.73
CA GLY A 362 9.58 20.47 6.94
C GLY A 362 9.27 20.07 5.49
N ASP A 363 10.04 20.60 4.55
CA ASP A 363 9.77 20.51 3.10
C ASP A 363 10.12 19.12 2.54
N ILE A 364 9.11 18.25 2.49
CA ILE A 364 9.16 16.91 1.88
C ILE A 364 8.45 16.95 0.52
N THR A 365 9.17 16.66 -0.56
CA THR A 365 8.54 16.42 -1.86
C THR A 365 8.04 14.99 -1.98
N ARG A 366 6.93 14.82 -2.72
CA ARG A 366 6.28 13.53 -2.96
C ARG A 366 6.31 13.07 -4.40
N THR A 367 6.97 13.85 -5.26
CA THR A 367 7.04 13.59 -6.71
C THR A 367 8.49 13.55 -7.16
N ALA A 368 8.72 12.71 -8.16
CA ALA A 368 9.98 12.60 -8.89
C ALA A 368 9.67 12.25 -10.35
N PRO A 369 10.47 12.69 -11.33
CA PRO A 369 10.23 12.33 -12.73
C PRO A 369 10.30 10.81 -12.91
N PRO A 370 9.36 10.17 -13.63
CA PRO A 370 9.35 8.73 -13.80
C PRO A 370 10.63 8.23 -14.50
N PRO A 371 11.00 6.96 -14.32
CA PRO A 371 12.23 6.43 -14.91
C PRO A 371 12.18 6.48 -16.42
N VAL A 372 13.25 7.02 -17.00
CA VAL A 372 13.50 7.02 -18.44
C VAL A 372 14.41 5.83 -18.75
N PRO A 373 14.02 4.93 -19.68
CA PRO A 373 14.84 3.78 -20.03
C PRO A 373 16.29 4.16 -20.36
N GLY A 374 17.25 3.49 -19.72
CA GLY A 374 18.69 3.73 -19.93
C GLY A 374 19.25 4.96 -19.22
N ALA A 375 18.47 5.67 -18.41
CA ALA A 375 18.93 6.81 -17.61
C ALA A 375 18.63 6.60 -16.11
N ALA A 376 19.60 6.94 -15.27
CA ALA A 376 19.40 6.91 -13.81
C ALA A 376 18.31 7.92 -13.39
N PRO A 377 17.40 7.55 -12.46
CA PRO A 377 16.40 8.46 -11.94
C PRO A 377 17.02 9.72 -11.31
N ARG A 378 16.43 10.88 -11.60
CA ARG A 378 16.89 12.16 -11.04
C ARG A 378 16.21 12.44 -9.70
N LEU A 379 17.01 12.46 -8.63
CA LEU A 379 16.52 12.76 -7.28
C LEU A 379 16.53 14.27 -6.98
N PRO A 380 15.47 14.81 -6.34
CA PRO A 380 15.38 16.22 -5.99
C PRO A 380 16.36 16.60 -4.85
N ASP A 381 16.73 17.88 -4.78
CA ASP A 381 17.52 18.44 -3.68
C ASP A 381 16.64 18.80 -2.46
N ARG A 382 15.76 17.87 -2.08
CA ARG A 382 14.82 17.96 -0.95
C ARG A 382 14.62 16.59 -0.32
N HIS A 383 14.03 16.51 0.86
CA HIS A 383 13.55 15.22 1.39
C HIS A 383 12.51 14.64 0.43
N LEU A 384 12.59 13.35 0.15
CA LEU A 384 11.71 12.67 -0.80
C LEU A 384 10.96 11.54 -0.09
N VAL A 385 9.64 11.53 -0.22
CA VAL A 385 8.78 10.40 0.15
C VAL A 385 7.95 10.03 -1.07
N LEU A 386 8.36 8.97 -1.76
CA LEU A 386 7.79 8.58 -3.04
C LEU A 386 6.88 7.36 -2.88
N ASP A 387 5.70 7.44 -3.48
CA ASP A 387 4.81 6.31 -3.72
C ASP A 387 5.07 5.80 -5.13
N LEU A 388 5.86 4.74 -5.25
CA LEU A 388 6.18 4.12 -6.54
C LEU A 388 5.02 3.27 -7.07
N GLY A 389 4.00 3.01 -6.26
CA GLY A 389 2.77 2.33 -6.67
C GLY A 389 1.79 3.25 -7.41
N ASP A 390 2.00 4.56 -7.34
CA ASP A 390 1.14 5.56 -7.98
C ASP A 390 1.14 5.44 -9.52
N ASP A 391 0.06 5.92 -10.13
CA ASP A 391 -0.24 5.76 -11.56
C ASP A 391 0.88 6.28 -12.47
N GLU A 392 1.56 7.35 -12.04
CA GLU A 392 2.69 7.94 -12.78
C GLU A 392 3.85 6.95 -12.97
N PHE A 393 4.06 6.03 -12.02
CA PHE A 393 5.13 5.04 -12.03
C PHE A 393 4.71 3.68 -12.60
N THR A 394 3.41 3.39 -12.56
CA THR A 394 2.82 2.12 -13.03
C THR A 394 2.20 2.22 -14.42
N ALA A 395 2.15 3.40 -15.04
CA ALA A 395 1.67 3.57 -16.40
C ALA A 395 2.45 2.69 -17.41
N GLY A 396 1.79 1.63 -17.89
CA GLY A 396 2.37 0.65 -18.82
C GLY A 396 3.42 -0.28 -18.19
N ARG A 397 3.45 -0.38 -16.85
CA ARG A 397 4.36 -1.20 -16.06
C ARG A 397 3.59 -1.95 -14.96
N PRO A 398 4.09 -3.05 -14.38
CA PRO A 398 3.43 -3.70 -13.26
C PRO A 398 3.61 -2.84 -12.02
N HIS A 399 2.71 -3.02 -11.05
CA HIS A 399 2.88 -2.41 -9.73
C HIS A 399 4.20 -2.87 -9.07
N PRO A 400 4.91 -2.04 -8.29
CA PRO A 400 6.20 -2.39 -7.68
C PRO A 400 6.17 -3.60 -6.73
N MET A 401 4.99 -3.98 -6.24
CA MET A 401 4.80 -5.20 -5.44
C MET A 401 4.89 -6.48 -6.28
N ILE A 402 4.69 -6.39 -7.60
CA ILE A 402 4.82 -7.49 -8.55
C ILE A 402 6.19 -7.45 -9.22
N ASP A 403 6.64 -6.25 -9.63
CA ASP A 403 7.88 -6.05 -10.37
C ASP A 403 8.76 -4.99 -9.69
N PRO A 404 9.95 -5.35 -9.19
CA PRO A 404 10.79 -4.44 -8.43
C PRO A 404 11.62 -3.48 -9.29
N THR A 405 11.54 -3.52 -10.63
CA THR A 405 12.49 -2.85 -11.54
C THR A 405 12.60 -1.35 -11.25
N VAL A 406 11.48 -0.63 -11.36
CA VAL A 406 11.41 0.82 -11.11
C VAL A 406 11.98 1.15 -9.74
N ARG A 407 11.65 0.34 -8.74
CA ARG A 407 12.06 0.54 -7.38
C ARG A 407 13.57 0.35 -7.17
N THR A 408 14.16 -0.67 -7.78
CA THR A 408 15.61 -0.89 -7.72
C THR A 408 16.40 0.21 -8.43
N GLU A 409 15.85 0.82 -9.49
CA GLU A 409 16.48 1.97 -10.15
C GLU A 409 16.54 3.19 -9.22
N TYR A 410 15.44 3.53 -8.54
CA TYR A 410 15.45 4.61 -7.54
C TYR A 410 16.33 4.29 -6.34
N LEU A 411 16.34 3.03 -5.90
CA LEU A 411 17.20 2.59 -4.80
C LEU A 411 18.68 2.79 -5.14
N ARG A 412 19.14 2.34 -6.31
CA ARG A 412 20.53 2.56 -6.77
C ARG A 412 20.85 4.05 -6.86
N ALA A 413 19.94 4.87 -7.38
CA ALA A 413 20.13 6.32 -7.43
C ALA A 413 20.23 6.95 -6.02
N ALA A 414 19.43 6.47 -5.06
CA ALA A 414 19.41 6.97 -3.69
C ALA A 414 20.68 6.59 -2.92
N LEU A 415 21.18 5.37 -3.11
CA LEU A 415 22.41 4.86 -2.51
C LEU A 415 23.66 5.58 -3.05
N ALA A 416 23.63 5.97 -4.34
CA ALA A 416 24.73 6.69 -4.97
C ALA A 416 24.72 8.22 -4.73
N ASP A 417 23.61 8.80 -4.25
CA ASP A 417 23.53 10.25 -4.01
C ASP A 417 24.26 10.62 -2.70
N PRO A 418 25.38 11.38 -2.76
CA PRO A 418 26.16 11.72 -1.57
C PRO A 418 25.44 12.64 -0.58
N ARG A 419 24.25 13.15 -0.94
CA ARG A 419 23.39 13.97 -0.07
C ARG A 419 22.38 13.12 0.71
N SER A 420 22.17 11.86 0.34
CA SER A 420 21.25 10.96 1.04
C SER A 420 21.78 10.66 2.43
N ALA A 421 20.99 10.97 3.45
CA ALA A 421 21.27 10.66 4.86
C ALA A 421 20.63 9.35 5.31
N ALA A 422 19.49 8.99 4.73
CA ALA A 422 18.79 7.74 5.00
C ALA A 422 17.94 7.33 3.79
N VAL A 423 17.82 6.02 3.58
CA VAL A 423 16.90 5.43 2.60
C VAL A 423 15.88 4.57 3.34
N VAL A 424 14.61 4.61 2.93
CA VAL A 424 13.54 3.81 3.55
C VAL A 424 12.83 2.95 2.51
N LEU A 425 12.58 1.69 2.85
CA LEU A 425 11.94 0.70 1.99
C LEU A 425 10.88 -0.12 2.76
N ASP A 426 9.69 -0.28 2.21
CA ASP A 426 8.72 -1.32 2.61
C ASP A 426 8.90 -2.61 1.79
N VAL A 427 8.67 -3.80 2.31
CA VAL A 427 8.60 -5.03 1.50
C VAL A 427 7.29 -5.72 1.81
N VAL A 428 6.34 -5.66 0.89
CA VAL A 428 5.03 -6.29 1.05
C VAL A 428 5.05 -7.68 0.45
N ILE A 429 4.76 -8.69 1.27
CA ILE A 429 4.67 -10.10 0.86
C ILE A 429 3.21 -10.57 0.86
N GLY A 430 2.98 -11.87 0.66
CA GLY A 430 1.66 -12.50 0.58
C GLY A 430 1.21 -12.77 -0.86
N HIS A 431 -0.06 -13.10 -1.00
CA HIS A 431 -0.73 -13.37 -2.28
C HIS A 431 -0.61 -12.17 -3.22
N GLY A 432 -0.45 -12.43 -4.51
CA GLY A 432 -0.33 -11.41 -5.55
C GLY A 432 1.03 -10.70 -5.63
N ALA A 433 1.83 -10.68 -4.54
CA ALA A 433 3.16 -10.09 -4.54
C ALA A 433 4.20 -10.96 -5.27
N ALA A 434 5.37 -10.40 -5.53
CA ALA A 434 6.49 -11.12 -6.11
C ALA A 434 6.89 -12.35 -5.25
N PRO A 435 7.45 -13.42 -5.84
CA PRO A 435 7.87 -14.61 -5.09
C PRO A 435 9.01 -14.36 -4.09
N ASP A 436 9.92 -13.43 -4.41
CA ASP A 436 11.04 -13.05 -3.53
C ASP A 436 11.37 -11.55 -3.67
N PRO A 437 10.53 -10.66 -3.09
CA PRO A 437 10.71 -9.22 -3.24
C PRO A 437 11.96 -8.69 -2.52
N ALA A 438 12.39 -9.32 -1.42
CA ALA A 438 13.60 -8.91 -0.70
C ALA A 438 14.87 -9.16 -1.52
N ALA A 439 14.98 -10.28 -2.23
CA ALA A 439 16.18 -10.61 -3.02
C ALA A 439 16.49 -9.55 -4.09
N ALA A 440 15.46 -9.04 -4.77
CA ALA A 440 15.64 -8.00 -5.79
C ALA A 440 16.21 -6.70 -5.20
N LEU A 441 15.78 -6.32 -3.99
CA LEU A 441 16.33 -5.15 -3.29
C LEU A 441 17.73 -5.43 -2.74
N ALA A 442 17.95 -6.62 -2.17
CA ALA A 442 19.23 -7.05 -1.61
C ALA A 442 20.37 -7.03 -2.64
N GLY A 443 20.09 -7.33 -3.91
CA GLY A 443 21.06 -7.17 -5.00
C GLY A 443 21.57 -5.72 -5.10
N ALA A 444 20.65 -4.75 -5.16
CA ALA A 444 21.00 -3.33 -5.22
C ALA A 444 21.70 -2.81 -3.95
N LEU A 445 21.38 -3.38 -2.78
CA LEU A 445 22.03 -3.06 -1.52
C LEU A 445 23.47 -3.59 -1.46
N THR A 446 23.69 -4.81 -1.95
CA THR A 446 25.03 -5.44 -1.96
C THR A 446 25.97 -4.75 -2.95
N GLU A 447 25.42 -4.23 -4.05
CA GLU A 447 26.14 -3.43 -5.05
C GLU A 447 26.46 -2.00 -4.59
N ALA A 448 25.94 -1.56 -3.43
CA ALA A 448 26.06 -0.19 -2.97
C ALA A 448 27.52 0.19 -2.63
N PRO A 449 27.89 1.48 -2.75
CA PRO A 449 29.17 1.97 -2.27
C PRO A 449 29.37 1.66 -0.78
N LEU A 450 30.62 1.39 -0.36
CA LEU A 450 30.94 1.12 1.05
C LEU A 450 30.52 2.24 2.00
N ASP A 451 30.49 3.46 1.51
CA ASP A 451 30.06 4.60 2.28
C ASP A 451 28.55 4.82 2.22
N ALA A 452 27.72 4.05 1.50
CA ALA A 452 26.29 4.29 1.29
C ALA A 452 25.48 4.71 2.55
N PRO A 453 24.39 5.50 2.39
CA PRO A 453 23.53 5.84 3.51
C PRO A 453 22.92 4.59 4.17
N PRO A 454 22.62 4.62 5.48
CA PRO A 454 21.88 3.54 6.11
C PRO A 454 20.50 3.36 5.44
N VAL A 455 20.13 2.10 5.26
CA VAL A 455 18.85 1.69 4.68
C VAL A 455 17.98 1.13 5.79
N ILE A 456 16.82 1.72 6.02
CA ILE A 456 15.81 1.25 6.96
C ILE A 456 14.75 0.52 6.15
N ALA A 457 14.44 -0.72 6.54
CA ALA A 457 13.43 -1.50 5.85
C ALA A 457 12.43 -2.11 6.84
N PHE A 458 11.21 -2.38 6.39
CA PHE A 458 10.26 -3.21 7.13
C PHE A 458 9.54 -4.14 6.16
N VAL A 459 9.18 -5.33 6.66
CA VAL A 459 8.49 -6.35 5.87
C VAL A 459 7.06 -6.46 6.37
N VAL A 460 6.10 -6.39 5.45
CA VAL A 460 4.66 -6.43 5.73
C VAL A 460 4.11 -7.78 5.28
N GLY A 461 3.74 -8.59 6.25
CA GLY A 461 3.17 -9.92 6.07
C GLY A 461 3.42 -10.80 7.29
N THR A 462 3.27 -12.11 7.12
CA THR A 462 3.30 -13.09 8.21
C THR A 462 4.27 -14.24 7.90
N ASP A 463 4.55 -15.07 8.92
CA ASP A 463 5.29 -16.31 8.77
C ASP A 463 4.55 -17.37 7.94
N ASP A 464 3.23 -17.25 7.81
CA ASP A 464 2.38 -18.12 6.99
C ASP A 464 2.32 -17.71 5.50
N ASP A 465 2.82 -16.51 5.15
CA ASP A 465 2.85 -16.06 3.76
C ASP A 465 3.80 -16.92 2.90
N PRO A 466 3.51 -17.12 1.60
CA PRO A 466 4.31 -17.99 0.71
C PRO A 466 5.81 -17.66 0.66
N GLN A 467 6.15 -16.38 0.81
CA GLN A 467 7.53 -15.88 0.78
C GLN A 467 8.28 -16.08 2.11
N GLY A 468 7.56 -16.29 3.22
CA GLY A 468 8.08 -16.43 4.58
C GLY A 468 8.70 -15.15 5.16
N LEU A 469 8.01 -14.52 6.13
CA LEU A 469 8.45 -13.26 6.76
C LEU A 469 9.91 -13.29 7.25
N THR A 470 10.30 -14.28 8.05
CA THR A 470 11.65 -14.35 8.62
C THR A 470 12.74 -14.50 7.56
N ALA A 471 12.46 -15.20 6.45
CA ALA A 471 13.40 -15.38 5.36
C ALA A 471 13.63 -14.04 4.64
N GLN A 472 12.56 -13.34 4.30
CA GLN A 472 12.60 -12.02 3.63
C GLN A 472 13.32 -10.98 4.49
N GLN A 473 13.04 -10.93 5.80
CA GLN A 473 13.75 -10.04 6.72
C GLN A 473 15.24 -10.39 6.80
N ARG A 474 15.61 -11.68 6.80
CA ARG A 474 17.01 -12.10 6.85
C ARG A 474 17.78 -11.66 5.61
N ILE A 475 17.18 -11.84 4.42
CA ILE A 475 17.78 -11.41 3.15
C ILE A 475 18.15 -9.91 3.19
N LEU A 476 17.26 -9.06 3.72
CA LEU A 476 17.52 -7.63 3.85
C LEU A 476 18.61 -7.32 4.90
N ARG A 477 18.59 -7.99 6.06
CA ARG A 477 19.62 -7.81 7.11
C ARG A 477 21.00 -8.24 6.62
N ASP A 478 21.10 -9.37 5.94
CA ASP A 478 22.35 -9.89 5.39
C ASP A 478 22.92 -8.97 4.30
N ALA A 479 22.04 -8.25 3.58
CA ALA A 479 22.42 -7.21 2.61
C ALA A 479 22.72 -5.83 3.25
N GLY A 480 22.70 -5.72 4.57
CA GLY A 480 23.09 -4.51 5.32
C GLY A 480 21.95 -3.54 5.66
N ALA A 481 20.68 -3.91 5.45
CA ALA A 481 19.55 -3.07 5.86
C ALA A 481 19.20 -3.24 7.35
N TYR A 482 18.79 -2.14 7.98
CA TYR A 482 18.21 -2.11 9.32
C TYR A 482 16.72 -2.45 9.22
N VAL A 483 16.37 -3.70 9.56
CA VAL A 483 14.99 -4.18 9.46
C VAL A 483 14.23 -3.94 10.76
N VAL A 484 13.11 -3.20 10.67
CA VAL A 484 12.17 -2.89 11.77
C VAL A 484 10.77 -3.45 11.47
N ASP A 485 9.87 -3.40 12.45
CA ASP A 485 8.62 -4.18 12.40
C ASP A 485 7.43 -3.48 11.71
N SER A 486 7.51 -2.16 11.51
CA SER A 486 6.39 -1.43 10.92
C SER A 486 6.82 -0.16 10.18
N SER A 487 5.92 0.33 9.34
CA SER A 487 6.02 1.66 8.70
C SER A 487 6.14 2.78 9.74
N THR A 488 5.37 2.71 10.82
CA THR A 488 5.40 3.66 11.93
C THR A 488 6.78 3.66 12.60
N THR A 489 7.33 2.48 12.91
CA THR A 489 8.66 2.34 13.52
C THR A 489 9.75 2.87 12.58
N ALA A 490 9.68 2.56 11.28
CA ALA A 490 10.63 3.05 10.29
C ALA A 490 10.64 4.59 10.21
N ALA A 491 9.47 5.22 10.23
CA ALA A 491 9.36 6.68 10.27
C ALA A 491 9.93 7.26 11.57
N ARG A 492 9.68 6.64 12.74
CA ARG A 492 10.25 7.08 14.03
C ARG A 492 11.78 7.00 14.04
N VAL A 493 12.37 5.92 13.53
CA VAL A 493 13.83 5.78 13.38
C VAL A 493 14.41 6.87 12.47
N CYS A 494 13.72 7.18 11.36
CA CYS A 494 14.15 8.26 10.46
C CYS A 494 14.12 9.63 11.14
N ALA A 495 13.08 9.91 11.93
CA ALA A 495 12.99 11.15 12.68
C ALA A 495 14.15 11.28 13.68
N GLU A 496 14.44 10.24 14.46
CA GLU A 496 15.57 10.25 15.39
C GLU A 496 16.91 10.47 14.68
N LEU A 497 17.14 9.79 13.56
CA LEU A 497 18.38 9.89 12.79
C LEU A 497 18.60 11.27 12.16
N LEU A 498 17.54 11.92 11.68
CA LEU A 498 17.63 13.18 10.93
C LEU A 498 17.45 14.42 11.81
N CYS A 499 16.84 14.28 12.99
CA CYS A 499 16.58 15.40 13.91
C CYS A 499 17.60 15.52 15.04
N THR A 500 18.51 14.55 15.23
CA THR A 500 19.58 14.61 16.25
C THR A 500 20.67 15.66 15.99
N GLY A 501 20.44 16.59 15.05
CA GLY A 501 21.28 17.77 14.78
C GLY A 501 20.65 19.13 15.10
N GLY A 502 19.42 19.22 15.63
CA GLY A 502 18.77 20.49 15.97
C GLY A 502 17.57 20.32 16.89
N ASP A 503 17.41 21.23 17.85
CA ASP A 503 16.42 21.24 18.93
C ASP A 503 15.07 20.60 18.56
N LEU A 504 14.69 19.54 19.29
CA LEU A 504 13.30 19.11 19.42
C LEU A 504 12.49 20.27 20.01
N MET A 505 11.87 21.09 19.16
CA MET A 505 10.89 22.07 19.60
C MET A 505 9.68 21.33 20.18
N PRO A 506 9.21 21.70 21.39
CA PRO A 506 8.09 21.02 22.03
C PRO A 506 6.76 21.45 21.39
N GLY A 507 6.05 20.49 20.79
CA GLY A 507 4.58 20.45 20.59
C GLY A 507 3.91 21.58 19.78
N PRO A 508 2.75 21.32 19.13
CA PRO A 508 2.02 22.35 18.41
C PRO A 508 1.50 23.41 19.39
N ALA A 509 1.91 24.67 19.15
CA ALA A 509 1.36 25.83 19.84
C ALA A 509 -0.14 25.95 19.56
N ALA A 510 -0.91 26.20 20.62
CA ALA A 510 -2.33 26.52 20.56
C ALA A 510 -2.60 27.64 19.53
N ALA A 511 -3.70 27.49 18.78
CA ALA A 511 -4.18 28.47 17.82
C ALA A 511 -4.32 29.87 18.45
N PRO A 512 -4.05 30.96 17.69
CA PRO A 512 -4.12 32.30 18.22
C PRO A 512 -5.58 32.65 18.58
N GLY A 513 -5.81 32.81 19.88
CA GLY A 513 -7.06 33.29 20.44
C GLY A 513 -7.41 34.69 19.94
N SER A 514 -8.70 34.85 19.70
CA SER A 514 -9.42 36.08 19.39
C SER A 514 -8.91 37.32 20.13
N ALA A 515 -8.78 38.41 19.39
CA ALA A 515 -8.56 39.74 19.90
C ALA A 515 -9.57 40.11 21.02
N SER A 516 -9.05 40.40 22.21
CA SER A 516 -9.76 41.19 23.21
C SER A 516 -8.87 42.35 23.65
N THR A 517 -9.30 43.53 23.23
CA THR A 517 -8.98 44.90 23.66
C THR A 517 -8.12 45.06 24.92
N SER A 518 -7.03 45.79 24.70
CA SER A 518 -6.19 46.47 25.68
C SER A 518 -6.93 47.59 26.43
N THR A 519 -6.72 47.67 27.75
CA THR A 519 -6.60 48.94 28.49
C THR A 519 -5.74 48.72 29.74
N SER A 520 -4.64 49.50 29.84
CA SER A 520 -4.05 50.15 31.02
C SER A 520 -4.07 49.40 32.37
N THR A 521 -3.00 49.31 33.17
CA THR A 521 -2.13 50.42 33.58
C THR A 521 -0.94 49.86 34.37
N SER A 522 0.15 50.62 34.33
CA SER A 522 1.44 50.44 34.99
C SER A 522 1.47 50.59 36.52
N ALA A 523 2.63 50.20 37.07
CA ALA A 523 3.26 50.59 38.35
C ALA A 523 2.84 49.73 39.56
N SER A 524 3.71 49.41 40.53
CA SER A 524 5.16 49.52 40.72
C SER A 524 5.46 48.77 42.02
N ALA A 525 6.64 48.18 42.14
CA ALA A 525 7.14 47.53 43.34
C ALA A 525 7.21 48.49 44.56
N SER A 526 6.98 47.98 45.77
CA SER A 526 7.93 48.02 46.90
C SER A 526 7.30 47.64 48.26
N ALA A 527 8.16 47.08 49.12
CA ALA A 527 8.15 47.07 50.60
C ALA A 527 7.04 46.24 51.29
N SER A 528 7.34 45.05 51.82
CA SER A 528 8.02 44.74 53.10
C SER A 528 7.14 44.88 54.34
N THR A 529 7.31 43.92 55.27
CA THR A 529 6.80 43.85 56.67
C THR A 529 5.29 43.55 56.79
N SER A 530 4.80 42.68 57.65
CA SER A 530 5.38 41.96 58.78
C SER A 530 4.40 40.89 59.29
N ALA A 531 4.97 39.98 60.08
CA ALA A 531 4.41 39.43 61.30
C ALA A 531 3.30 38.36 61.24
N SER A 532 3.75 37.17 61.67
CA SER A 532 3.09 36.32 62.68
C SER A 532 1.84 35.57 62.19
N ALA A 533 1.55 34.36 62.64
CA ALA A 533 2.02 33.59 63.77
C ALA A 533 1.70 32.11 63.47
N SER A 534 2.35 31.21 64.21
CA SER A 534 1.76 30.02 64.86
C SER A 534 0.42 29.49 64.29
N ALA A 535 0.20 28.23 63.98
CA ALA A 535 0.64 27.04 64.70
C ALA A 535 0.20 25.81 63.89
N SER A 536 1.12 24.87 63.74
CA SER A 536 0.94 23.45 64.09
C SER A 536 -0.48 22.97 64.43
N ARG A 537 -0.97 21.99 63.66
CA ARG A 537 -1.29 20.60 64.06
C ARG A 537 -2.11 19.99 62.91
N ILE A 538 -1.67 18.91 62.27
CA ILE A 538 -1.89 17.50 62.69
C ILE A 538 -3.39 17.29 62.98
N GLY A 539 -4.15 16.39 62.36
CA GLY A 539 -3.90 15.29 61.44
C GLY A 539 -5.27 14.85 60.89
N GLU A 540 -5.26 14.12 59.78
CA GLU A 540 -5.71 12.72 59.71
C GLU A 540 -7.22 12.49 59.57
N THR A 541 -7.54 11.71 58.52
CA THR A 541 -8.68 10.80 58.37
C THR A 541 -10.09 11.39 58.21
N ALA A 542 -10.57 11.45 56.98
CA ALA A 542 -11.57 10.53 56.42
C ALA A 542 -11.57 10.64 54.89
#